data_AF-A0A9N9W260-F1
#
_entry.id   AF-A0A9N9W260-F1
#
_cell.length_a   1.000
_cell.length_b   1.000
_cell.length_c   1.000
_cell.angle_alpha   90.00
_cell.angle_beta   90.00
_cell.angle_gamma   90.00
#
_symmetry.space_group_name_H-M   'P 1'
#
loop_
_entity.id
_entity.type
_entity.pdbx_description
1 polymer ?
#
loop_
_entity_poly.entity_id
_entity_poly.type
_entity_poly.pdbx_seq_one_letter_code
_entity_poly.pdbx_strand_id
1 'polypeptide(L)'
;MQDGLKGRMTTHTANAVEQFQQYVNSGNVEGARGILDDAENPVDINTPLMSQTDRGDPTRRTALQIAIYKNWPELFEFLLSRNADVNLNPDNVTNESALQLAVRKDRRELVHHLLEHNVDVNAPRGGADGQTALHLAFRSEDEAWVERFLRHGADIEAQDEKGKSVLSIARGLSQDRRIAHLIMAHHERLRVSRPRRLIVCCDGTWMKNDTKQPLSNVARIALCFADCDREHEKNFVQIVHYQPGVGTSSFGPYNLYEGAFAKAISQDVRDAYGFICDNYSFYDDEIILIGFSRGAFTARALAALIKDVGVLTGAGRFCIDHVYGLWEKRPLATSSLRDDPLPKYVDNLAKHHLTQRDVRIRACAVWDTVASLGANLPKWLPRIPSRRLKFVDSRLCTNIDYAFQALALDEKRFNFQPMLWKEKDTTQHLTQCWFRGSHGDVGGGNDSFCLANLPLAWMISKLQENRLASFDGYKISHLASHWRLLPWLLGETEGDGRYQLPVQNFDVFNSHTGGYKLAGTKLREPRVAADQVNDSGEYLHISVKRLSNSDPNIILHGNTLQRMAVQEWVDGMSSTGFYKDG
;
A
#
# COMPACT_ATOMS: atom_id res chain seq x y z
N MET A 1 -35.21 40.44 -18.08
CA MET A 1 -33.81 40.69 -17.66
C MET A 1 -32.99 39.41 -17.46
N GLN A 2 -33.58 38.22 -17.31
CA GLN A 2 -32.80 36.97 -17.14
C GLN A 2 -32.22 36.39 -18.45
N ASP A 3 -32.86 36.59 -19.61
CA ASP A 3 -32.32 36.12 -20.89
C ASP A 3 -31.10 36.92 -21.40
N GLY A 4 -31.01 38.20 -21.03
CA GLY A 4 -29.87 39.06 -21.37
C GLY A 4 -28.60 38.78 -20.55
N LEU A 5 -28.75 38.24 -19.35
CA LEU A 5 -27.61 37.85 -18.48
C LEU A 5 -27.01 36.51 -18.92
N LYS A 6 -27.84 35.54 -19.33
CA LYS A 6 -27.35 34.27 -19.92
C LYS A 6 -26.60 34.49 -21.23
N GLY A 7 -27.11 35.35 -22.12
CA GLY A 7 -26.43 35.66 -23.40
C GLY A 7 -25.13 36.46 -23.28
N ARG A 8 -24.94 37.21 -22.17
CA ARG A 8 -23.72 37.99 -21.90
C ARG A 8 -22.64 37.16 -21.20
N MET A 9 -23.03 36.23 -20.32
CA MET A 9 -22.10 35.26 -19.74
C MET A 9 -21.57 34.27 -20.79
N THR A 10 -22.40 33.79 -21.72
CA THR A 10 -21.97 32.84 -22.77
C THR A 10 -21.03 33.44 -23.81
N THR A 11 -21.09 34.76 -24.03
CA THR A 11 -20.19 35.46 -24.98
C THR A 11 -18.84 35.80 -24.35
N HIS A 12 -18.78 36.06 -23.05
CA HIS A 12 -17.51 36.29 -22.33
C HIS A 12 -16.71 34.99 -22.12
N THR A 13 -17.36 33.87 -21.79
CA THR A 13 -16.68 32.57 -21.69
C THR A 13 -16.17 32.07 -23.04
N ALA A 14 -16.91 32.29 -24.13
CA ALA A 14 -16.45 31.98 -25.49
C ALA A 14 -15.18 32.75 -25.87
N ASN A 15 -15.09 34.03 -25.50
CA ASN A 15 -13.90 34.86 -25.74
C ASN A 15 -12.69 34.39 -24.91
N ALA A 16 -12.91 33.97 -23.65
CA ALA A 16 -11.84 33.43 -22.80
C ALA A 16 -11.26 32.12 -23.34
N VAL A 17 -12.09 31.22 -23.88
CA VAL A 17 -11.64 29.98 -24.53
C VAL A 17 -10.85 30.28 -25.81
N GLU A 18 -11.26 31.27 -26.61
CA GLU A 18 -10.50 31.70 -27.80
C GLU A 18 -9.14 32.30 -27.44
N GLN A 19 -9.05 33.09 -26.37
CA GLN A 19 -7.77 33.60 -25.86
C GLN A 19 -6.88 32.47 -25.32
N PHE A 20 -7.46 31.56 -24.54
CA PHE A 20 -6.76 30.37 -24.07
C PHE A 20 -6.21 29.54 -25.24
N GLN A 21 -7.02 29.33 -26.29
CA GLN A 21 -6.61 28.66 -27.51
C GLN A 21 -5.40 29.34 -28.17
N GLN A 22 -5.36 30.68 -28.23
CA GLN A 22 -4.25 31.42 -28.81
C GLN A 22 -2.97 31.28 -28.00
N TYR A 23 -3.05 31.37 -26.67
CA TYR A 23 -1.89 31.20 -25.79
C TYR A 23 -1.36 29.78 -25.82
N VAL A 24 -2.26 28.79 -25.78
CA VAL A 24 -1.89 27.39 -25.99
C VAL A 24 -1.21 27.28 -27.36
N ASN A 25 -1.81 27.71 -28.47
CA ASN A 25 -1.22 27.60 -29.82
C ASN A 25 0.09 28.36 -30.06
N SER A 26 0.51 29.24 -29.15
CA SER A 26 1.79 29.95 -29.21
C SER A 26 2.80 29.46 -28.18
N GLY A 27 2.45 28.50 -27.32
CA GLY A 27 3.30 28.04 -26.23
C GLY A 27 3.44 29.06 -25.09
N ASN A 28 2.56 30.08 -25.02
CA ASN A 28 2.65 31.15 -24.04
C ASN A 28 2.09 30.72 -22.68
N VAL A 29 2.98 30.25 -21.80
CA VAL A 29 2.64 29.76 -20.45
C VAL A 29 2.01 30.85 -19.59
N GLU A 30 2.56 32.07 -19.60
CA GLU A 30 2.08 33.16 -18.75
C GLU A 30 0.71 33.67 -19.19
N GLY A 31 0.45 33.73 -20.50
CA GLY A 31 -0.87 34.02 -21.04
C GLY A 31 -1.90 32.95 -20.67
N ALA A 32 -1.54 31.67 -20.82
CA ALA A 32 -2.39 30.55 -20.42
C ALA A 32 -2.68 30.56 -18.91
N ARG A 33 -1.68 30.86 -18.08
CA ARG A 33 -1.81 31.04 -16.63
C ARG A 33 -2.80 32.14 -16.28
N GLY A 34 -2.65 33.32 -16.91
CA GLY A 34 -3.54 34.45 -16.68
C GLY A 34 -5.02 34.12 -16.93
N ILE A 35 -5.31 33.34 -17.99
CA ILE A 35 -6.68 32.91 -18.28
C ILE A 35 -7.18 31.86 -17.29
N LEU A 36 -6.34 30.89 -16.90
CA LEU A 36 -6.74 29.83 -15.96
C LEU A 36 -6.88 30.31 -14.51
N ASP A 37 -6.24 31.42 -14.14
CA ASP A 37 -6.34 32.04 -12.81
C ASP A 37 -7.44 33.12 -12.74
N ASP A 38 -8.12 33.42 -13.85
CA ASP A 38 -9.23 34.39 -13.88
C ASP A 38 -10.46 33.84 -13.15
N ALA A 39 -10.70 34.35 -11.94
CA ALA A 39 -11.84 33.98 -11.10
C ALA A 39 -13.19 34.49 -11.64
N GLU A 40 -13.19 35.52 -12.50
CA GLU A 40 -14.41 36.08 -13.08
C GLU A 40 -14.92 35.24 -14.25
N ASN A 41 -14.01 34.62 -15.02
CA ASN A 41 -14.33 33.78 -16.17
C ASN A 41 -13.51 32.48 -16.19
N PRO A 42 -13.83 31.50 -15.33
CA PRO A 42 -13.04 30.28 -15.22
C PRO A 42 -13.10 29.46 -16.52
N VAL A 43 -11.94 29.21 -17.11
CA VAL A 43 -11.76 28.27 -18.23
C VAL A 43 -11.32 26.93 -17.67
N ASP A 44 -12.04 25.86 -18.01
CA ASP A 44 -11.60 24.51 -17.68
C ASP A 44 -10.35 24.17 -18.50
N ILE A 45 -9.26 23.79 -17.83
CA ILE A 45 -7.98 23.38 -18.44
C ILE A 45 -8.15 22.23 -19.45
N ASN A 46 -9.20 21.42 -19.25
CA ASN A 46 -9.55 20.27 -20.08
C ASN A 46 -10.51 20.62 -21.24
N THR A 47 -10.83 21.90 -21.44
CA THR A 47 -11.69 22.36 -22.53
C THR A 47 -11.12 21.91 -23.88
N PRO A 48 -11.92 21.26 -24.75
CA PRO A 48 -11.48 20.88 -26.08
C PRO A 48 -11.12 22.09 -26.95
N LEU A 49 -9.91 22.09 -27.48
CA LEU A 49 -9.33 23.13 -28.31
C LEU A 49 -9.29 22.69 -29.79
N MET A 50 -9.50 23.64 -30.70
CA MET A 50 -9.39 23.42 -32.13
C MET A 50 -7.93 23.21 -32.54
N SER A 51 -7.68 22.12 -33.28
CA SER A 51 -6.38 21.76 -33.83
C SER A 51 -6.56 21.20 -35.24
N GLN A 52 -5.46 20.84 -35.88
CA GLN A 52 -5.45 20.10 -37.15
C GLN A 52 -4.64 18.81 -37.01
N THR A 53 -5.02 17.79 -37.78
CA THR A 53 -4.21 16.59 -37.97
C THR A 53 -2.98 16.91 -38.85
N ASP A 54 -2.05 15.96 -38.99
CA ASP A 54 -0.93 16.11 -39.93
C ASP A 54 -1.38 16.23 -41.40
N ARG A 55 -2.62 15.83 -41.71
CA ARG A 55 -3.24 15.97 -43.04
C ARG A 55 -4.00 17.27 -43.22
N GLY A 56 -4.08 18.11 -42.18
CA GLY A 56 -4.82 19.37 -42.18
C GLY A 56 -6.30 19.22 -41.84
N ASP A 57 -6.78 18.03 -41.49
CA ASP A 57 -8.18 17.81 -41.12
C ASP A 57 -8.48 18.50 -39.78
N PRO A 58 -9.57 19.27 -39.65
CA PRO A 58 -9.99 19.86 -38.38
C PRO A 58 -10.22 18.78 -37.33
N THR A 59 -9.62 18.95 -36.15
CA THR A 59 -9.80 18.04 -35.01
C THR A 59 -9.86 18.82 -33.71
N ARG A 60 -10.23 18.15 -32.61
CA ARG A 60 -10.19 18.69 -31.25
C ARG A 60 -9.09 18.01 -30.45
N ARG A 61 -8.41 18.78 -29.61
CA ARG A 61 -7.35 18.29 -28.70
C ARG A 61 -7.45 19.00 -27.35
N THR A 62 -6.96 18.36 -26.29
CA THR A 62 -6.71 19.07 -25.04
C THR A 62 -5.52 20.02 -25.20
N ALA A 63 -5.39 21.01 -24.31
CA ALA A 63 -4.20 21.85 -24.25
C ALA A 63 -2.90 21.02 -24.10
N LEU A 64 -2.98 19.94 -23.32
CA LEU A 64 -1.88 18.99 -23.10
C LEU A 64 -1.48 18.29 -24.41
N GLN A 65 -2.43 17.77 -25.18
CA GLN A 65 -2.18 17.16 -26.49
C GLN A 65 -1.58 18.15 -27.50
N ILE A 66 -1.98 19.42 -27.47
CA ILE A 66 -1.37 20.46 -28.32
C ILE A 66 0.08 20.71 -27.92
N ALA A 67 0.38 20.81 -26.62
CA ALA A 67 1.75 20.95 -26.12
C ALA A 67 2.65 19.77 -26.56
N ILE A 68 2.13 18.54 -26.53
CA ILE A 68 2.82 17.35 -27.06
C ILE A 68 3.05 17.47 -28.57
N TYR A 69 2.00 17.81 -29.32
CA TYR A 69 2.07 17.91 -30.78
C TYR A 69 3.13 18.92 -31.24
N LYS A 70 3.11 20.11 -30.64
CA LYS A 70 3.98 21.24 -30.96
C LYS A 70 5.35 21.18 -30.27
N ASN A 71 5.54 20.27 -29.33
CA ASN A 71 6.73 20.12 -28.49
C ASN A 71 7.03 21.35 -27.63
N TRP A 72 6.12 21.67 -26.71
CA TRP A 72 6.33 22.73 -25.71
C TRP A 72 6.42 22.13 -24.30
N PRO A 73 7.63 21.74 -23.85
CA PRO A 73 7.84 21.14 -22.53
C PRO A 73 7.41 22.06 -21.39
N GLU A 74 7.69 23.36 -21.46
CA GLU A 74 7.34 24.31 -20.39
C GLU A 74 5.83 24.45 -20.23
N LEU A 75 5.10 24.49 -21.34
CA LEU A 75 3.64 24.50 -21.30
C LEU A 75 3.10 23.16 -20.80
N PHE A 76 3.69 22.05 -21.24
CA PHE A 76 3.30 20.71 -20.81
C PHE A 76 3.44 20.54 -19.28
N GLU A 77 4.59 20.89 -18.71
CA GLU A 77 4.82 20.85 -17.26
C GLU A 77 3.88 21.77 -16.50
N PHE A 78 3.64 22.98 -17.01
CA PHE A 78 2.67 23.89 -16.42
C PHE A 78 1.26 23.28 -16.38
N LEU A 79 0.80 22.67 -17.47
CA LEU A 79 -0.53 22.05 -17.52
C LEU A 79 -0.65 20.88 -16.54
N LEU A 80 0.39 20.03 -16.42
CA LEU A 80 0.41 18.95 -15.43
C LEU A 80 0.39 19.48 -13.98
N SER A 81 1.13 20.57 -13.69
CA SER A 81 1.13 21.22 -12.38
C SER A 81 -0.24 21.78 -11.96
N ARG A 82 -1.15 21.91 -12.94
CA ARG A 82 -2.53 22.38 -12.79
C ARG A 82 -3.55 21.25 -12.93
N ASN A 83 -3.12 20.00 -12.76
CA ASN A 83 -3.96 18.80 -12.80
C ASN A 83 -4.73 18.62 -14.12
N ALA A 84 -4.13 18.99 -15.26
CA ALA A 84 -4.67 18.62 -16.57
C ALA A 84 -4.86 17.10 -16.67
N ASP A 85 -5.98 16.65 -17.21
CA ASP A 85 -6.27 15.21 -17.36
C ASP A 85 -5.44 14.64 -18.51
N VAL A 86 -4.50 13.76 -18.17
CA VAL A 86 -3.59 13.11 -19.13
C VAL A 86 -4.28 12.08 -20.03
N ASN A 87 -5.47 11.60 -19.63
CA ASN A 87 -6.21 10.54 -20.31
C ASN A 87 -7.40 11.06 -21.12
N LEU A 88 -7.76 12.34 -20.96
CA LEU A 88 -8.83 12.95 -21.72
C LEU A 88 -8.47 13.04 -23.21
N ASN A 89 -9.37 12.53 -24.06
CA ASN A 89 -9.23 12.61 -25.50
C ASN A 89 -10.52 13.13 -26.16
N PRO A 90 -10.59 14.41 -26.53
CA PRO A 90 -11.73 14.96 -27.26
C PRO A 90 -11.63 14.75 -28.79
N ASP A 91 -10.55 14.13 -29.29
CA ASP A 91 -10.33 13.89 -30.72
C ASP A 91 -11.24 12.75 -31.21
N ASN A 92 -12.21 13.08 -32.06
CA ASN A 92 -13.11 12.12 -32.70
C ASN A 92 -12.70 11.74 -34.13
N VAL A 93 -11.61 12.31 -34.64
CA VAL A 93 -11.07 12.07 -35.99
C VAL A 93 -10.00 11.00 -35.94
N THR A 94 -8.97 11.19 -35.13
CA THR A 94 -7.90 10.20 -34.97
C THR A 94 -8.11 9.34 -33.74
N ASN A 95 -8.85 9.82 -32.74
CA ASN A 95 -8.99 9.15 -31.45
C ASN A 95 -7.64 8.80 -30.80
N GLU A 96 -6.57 9.54 -31.13
CA GLU A 96 -5.21 9.28 -30.64
C GLU A 96 -5.01 9.83 -29.23
N SER A 97 -4.60 8.98 -28.28
CA SER A 97 -4.36 9.41 -26.89
C SER A 97 -3.13 10.31 -26.77
N ALA A 98 -2.99 11.04 -25.66
CA ALA A 98 -1.81 11.86 -25.39
C ALA A 98 -0.51 11.04 -25.45
N LEU A 99 -0.52 9.80 -24.92
CA LEU A 99 0.61 8.90 -24.95
C LEU A 99 0.94 8.42 -26.37
N GLN A 100 -0.07 7.97 -27.14
CA GLN A 100 0.12 7.53 -28.53
C GLN A 100 0.70 8.66 -29.39
N LEU A 101 0.16 9.87 -29.24
CA LEU A 101 0.63 11.07 -29.93
C LEU A 101 2.09 11.39 -29.60
N ALA A 102 2.47 11.32 -28.32
CA ALA A 102 3.82 11.59 -27.86
C ALA A 102 4.83 10.59 -28.43
N VAL A 103 4.49 9.30 -28.46
CA VAL A 103 5.33 8.24 -29.05
C VAL A 103 5.48 8.43 -30.55
N ARG A 104 4.36 8.64 -31.26
CA ARG A 104 4.38 8.83 -32.73
C ARG A 104 5.19 10.04 -33.16
N LYS A 105 5.22 11.10 -32.33
CA LYS A 105 5.99 12.33 -32.57
C LYS A 105 7.40 12.31 -31.97
N ASP A 106 7.84 11.17 -31.40
CA ASP A 106 9.14 10.99 -30.74
C ASP A 106 9.43 12.05 -29.65
N ARG A 107 8.42 12.33 -28.82
CA ARG A 107 8.52 13.28 -27.69
C ARG A 107 9.03 12.59 -26.44
N ARG A 108 10.28 12.10 -26.46
CA ARG A 108 10.85 11.24 -25.42
C ARG A 108 10.72 11.78 -24.00
N GLU A 109 11.05 13.05 -23.79
CA GLU A 109 10.92 13.72 -22.48
C GLU A 109 9.46 13.72 -22.02
N LEU A 110 8.53 14.10 -22.89
CA LEU A 110 7.10 14.16 -22.56
C LEU A 110 6.51 12.76 -22.33
N VAL A 111 6.96 11.73 -23.05
CA VAL A 111 6.59 10.33 -22.76
C VAL A 111 7.04 9.92 -21.36
N HIS A 112 8.24 10.32 -20.93
CA HIS A 112 8.73 10.06 -19.58
C HIS A 112 7.80 10.69 -18.54
N HIS A 113 7.47 11.97 -18.71
CA HIS A 113 6.61 12.69 -17.77
C HIS A 113 5.19 12.14 -17.75
N LEU A 114 4.60 11.77 -18.91
CA LEU A 114 3.28 11.13 -18.97
C LEU A 114 3.23 9.83 -18.16
N LEU A 115 4.25 8.97 -18.31
CA LEU A 115 4.33 7.69 -17.58
C LEU A 115 4.45 7.87 -16.06
N GLU A 116 5.01 8.99 -15.60
CA GLU A 116 5.08 9.33 -14.16
C GLU A 116 3.76 9.90 -13.60
N HIS A 117 2.80 10.27 -14.46
CA HIS A 117 1.57 10.97 -14.08
C HIS A 117 0.29 10.14 -14.29
N ASN A 118 0.32 8.83 -14.00
CA ASN A 118 -0.84 7.92 -14.09
C ASN A 118 -1.54 7.91 -15.47
N VAL A 119 -0.79 8.09 -16.55
CA VAL A 119 -1.33 7.91 -17.90
C VAL A 119 -1.73 6.44 -18.12
N ASP A 120 -2.86 6.22 -18.77
CA ASP A 120 -3.29 4.89 -19.18
C ASP A 120 -2.45 4.42 -20.37
N VAL A 121 -1.52 3.50 -20.09
CA VAL A 121 -0.64 2.90 -21.10
C VAL A 121 -1.43 2.04 -22.10
N ASN A 122 -2.61 1.57 -21.71
CA ASN A 122 -3.52 0.77 -22.50
C ASN A 122 -4.72 1.56 -23.03
N ALA A 123 -4.58 2.89 -23.11
CA ALA A 123 -5.61 3.77 -23.65
C ALA A 123 -6.16 3.24 -24.99
N PRO A 124 -7.47 3.45 -25.26
CA PRO A 124 -8.12 2.92 -26.46
C PRO A 124 -7.32 3.18 -27.73
N ARG A 125 -7.27 2.17 -28.59
CA ARG A 125 -6.50 2.23 -29.83
C ARG A 125 -6.95 3.41 -30.69
N GLY A 126 -5.98 4.14 -31.24
CA GLY A 126 -6.19 5.39 -31.97
C GLY A 126 -5.19 5.58 -33.11
N GLY A 127 -5.33 6.67 -33.83
CA GLY A 127 -4.61 6.94 -35.07
C GLY A 127 -5.16 6.15 -36.27
N ALA A 128 -4.59 6.39 -37.46
CA ALA A 128 -5.09 5.85 -38.73
C ALA A 128 -4.96 4.32 -38.93
N ASP A 129 -4.27 3.63 -38.02
CA ASP A 129 -4.09 2.17 -38.00
C ASP A 129 -4.72 1.55 -36.72
N GLY A 130 -5.40 2.35 -35.89
CA GLY A 130 -5.87 2.01 -34.55
C GLY A 130 -4.83 1.27 -33.73
N GLN A 131 -3.71 1.93 -33.42
CA GLN A 131 -2.58 1.33 -32.72
C GLN A 131 -2.56 1.73 -31.25
N THR A 132 -2.01 0.86 -30.39
CA THR A 132 -1.67 1.22 -29.01
C THR A 132 -0.30 1.89 -28.95
N ALA A 133 0.05 2.50 -27.81
CA ALA A 133 1.37 3.08 -27.60
C ALA A 133 2.49 2.02 -27.76
N LEU A 134 2.23 0.78 -27.33
CA LEU A 134 3.17 -0.34 -27.50
C LEU A 134 3.38 -0.72 -28.97
N HIS A 135 2.34 -0.69 -29.81
CA HIS A 135 2.51 -0.93 -31.24
C HIS A 135 3.41 0.11 -31.90
N LEU A 136 3.23 1.39 -31.54
CA LEU A 136 4.04 2.49 -32.06
C LEU A 136 5.50 2.34 -31.62
N ALA A 137 5.75 2.03 -30.35
CA ALA A 137 7.09 1.77 -29.83
C ALA A 137 7.76 0.54 -30.45
N PHE A 138 7.01 -0.54 -30.66
CA PHE A 138 7.54 -1.73 -31.29
C PHE A 138 7.91 -1.48 -32.75
N ARG A 139 7.11 -0.67 -33.46
CA ARG A 139 7.36 -0.28 -34.86
C ARG A 139 8.55 0.68 -35.01
N SER A 140 8.83 1.51 -34.01
CA SER A 140 10.01 2.40 -34.02
C SER A 140 11.32 1.67 -33.75
N GLU A 141 11.28 0.37 -33.45
CA GLU A 141 12.44 -0.47 -33.09
C GLU A 141 13.23 0.07 -31.88
N ASP A 142 12.59 0.87 -31.03
CA ASP A 142 13.21 1.43 -29.83
C ASP A 142 13.01 0.48 -28.64
N GLU A 143 14.05 -0.28 -28.32
CA GLU A 143 14.06 -1.20 -27.17
C GLU A 143 13.70 -0.50 -25.85
N ALA A 144 14.14 0.74 -25.66
CA ALA A 144 13.91 1.46 -24.42
C ALA A 144 12.42 1.81 -24.25
N TRP A 145 11.73 2.19 -25.32
CA TRP A 145 10.28 2.38 -25.26
C TRP A 145 9.52 1.07 -25.04
N VAL A 146 9.89 0.01 -25.76
CA VAL A 146 9.26 -1.31 -25.60
C VAL A 146 9.39 -1.79 -24.16
N GLU A 147 10.61 -1.82 -23.61
CA GLU A 147 10.80 -2.21 -22.20
C GLU A 147 10.02 -1.31 -21.26
N ARG A 148 10.03 -0.01 -21.48
CA ARG A 148 9.37 0.94 -20.58
C ARG A 148 7.85 0.76 -20.58
N PHE A 149 7.24 0.53 -21.74
CA PHE A 149 5.81 0.23 -21.80
C PHE A 149 5.45 -1.13 -21.20
N LEU A 150 6.24 -2.17 -21.45
CA LEU A 150 6.05 -3.47 -20.79
C LEU A 150 6.13 -3.36 -19.25
N ARG A 151 7.02 -2.51 -18.72
CA ARG A 151 7.13 -2.24 -17.28
C ARG A 151 5.92 -1.52 -16.69
N HIS A 152 5.21 -0.73 -17.49
CA HIS A 152 3.99 -0.02 -17.06
C HIS A 152 2.72 -0.80 -17.45
N GLY A 153 2.83 -2.11 -17.69
CA GLY A 153 1.68 -3.00 -17.89
C GLY A 153 1.03 -2.88 -19.28
N ALA A 154 1.79 -2.51 -20.31
CA ALA A 154 1.27 -2.47 -21.67
C ALA A 154 0.80 -3.86 -22.15
N ASP A 155 -0.42 -3.94 -22.66
CA ASP A 155 -1.03 -5.16 -23.19
C ASP A 155 -0.39 -5.54 -24.53
N ILE A 156 0.31 -6.68 -24.54
CA ILE A 156 0.97 -7.24 -25.72
C ILE A 156 0.01 -7.93 -26.69
N GLU A 157 -1.22 -8.25 -26.26
CA GLU A 157 -2.25 -8.95 -27.02
C GLU A 157 -3.32 -8.02 -27.59
N ALA A 158 -3.35 -6.75 -27.15
CA ALA A 158 -4.21 -5.73 -27.74
C ALA A 158 -4.05 -5.70 -29.27
N GLN A 159 -5.15 -5.63 -30.01
CA GLN A 159 -5.15 -5.74 -31.47
C GLN A 159 -5.32 -4.38 -32.15
N ASP A 160 -4.48 -4.12 -33.15
CA ASP A 160 -4.65 -2.98 -34.05
C ASP A 160 -5.88 -3.14 -34.98
N GLU A 161 -6.18 -2.15 -35.82
CA GLU A 161 -7.30 -2.24 -36.78
C GLU A 161 -7.19 -3.41 -37.76
N LYS A 162 -5.98 -3.94 -37.97
CA LYS A 162 -5.71 -5.08 -38.84
C LYS A 162 -5.77 -6.41 -38.07
N GLY A 163 -6.18 -6.39 -36.80
CA GLY A 163 -6.27 -7.58 -35.95
C GLY A 163 -4.91 -8.11 -35.50
N LYS A 164 -3.83 -7.32 -35.64
CA LYS A 164 -2.48 -7.73 -35.24
C LYS A 164 -2.17 -7.20 -33.85
N SER A 165 -1.63 -8.05 -32.99
CA SER A 165 -1.08 -7.65 -31.69
C SER A 165 0.43 -7.51 -31.77
N VAL A 166 1.04 -6.82 -30.82
CA VAL A 166 2.51 -6.72 -30.76
C VAL A 166 3.13 -8.11 -30.61
N LEU A 167 2.49 -9.01 -29.85
CA LEU A 167 2.91 -10.41 -29.77
C LEU A 167 2.81 -11.14 -31.11
N SER A 168 1.70 -10.99 -31.84
CA SER A 168 1.54 -11.69 -33.12
C SER A 168 2.54 -11.18 -34.17
N ILE A 169 2.87 -9.89 -34.14
CA ILE A 169 3.94 -9.31 -34.96
C ILE A 169 5.30 -9.86 -34.52
N ALA A 170 5.60 -9.88 -33.22
CA ALA A 170 6.87 -10.38 -32.69
C ALA A 170 7.14 -11.84 -33.05
N ARG A 171 6.11 -12.71 -33.03
CA ARG A 171 6.21 -14.13 -33.44
C ARG A 171 6.60 -14.32 -34.91
N GLY A 172 6.24 -13.36 -35.77
CA GLY A 172 6.56 -13.40 -37.20
C GLY A 172 7.95 -12.84 -37.54
N LEU A 173 8.69 -12.31 -36.56
CA LEU A 173 10.02 -11.73 -36.76
C LEU A 173 11.15 -12.75 -36.46
N SER A 174 12.34 -12.48 -37.00
CA SER A 174 13.54 -13.27 -36.68
C SER A 174 13.87 -13.24 -35.18
N GLN A 175 14.36 -14.36 -34.65
CA GLN A 175 14.78 -14.50 -33.25
C GLN A 175 15.95 -13.56 -32.87
N ASP A 176 16.70 -13.07 -33.85
CA ASP A 176 17.81 -12.13 -33.62
C ASP A 176 17.33 -10.70 -33.30
N ARG A 177 16.03 -10.41 -33.49
CA ARG A 177 15.49 -9.09 -33.18
C ARG A 177 15.23 -8.98 -31.69
N ARG A 178 16.09 -8.23 -30.99
CA ARG A 178 16.02 -8.06 -29.54
C ARG A 178 14.67 -7.58 -29.02
N ILE A 179 13.98 -6.68 -29.73
CA ILE A 179 12.61 -6.26 -29.38
C ILE A 179 11.60 -7.43 -29.43
N ALA A 180 11.74 -8.36 -30.39
CA ALA A 180 10.87 -9.52 -30.47
C ALA A 180 11.17 -10.48 -29.31
N HIS A 181 12.44 -10.64 -28.95
CA HIS A 181 12.85 -11.40 -27.77
C HIS A 181 12.26 -10.80 -26.47
N LEU A 182 12.27 -9.47 -26.31
CA LEU A 182 11.66 -8.80 -25.15
C LEU A 182 10.16 -9.12 -25.03
N ILE A 183 9.42 -9.04 -26.14
CA ILE A 183 7.99 -9.38 -26.16
C ILE A 183 7.76 -10.86 -25.87
N MET A 184 8.54 -11.76 -26.48
CA MET A 184 8.40 -13.21 -26.27
C MET A 184 8.76 -13.62 -24.84
N ALA A 185 9.83 -13.04 -24.25
CA ALA A 185 10.22 -13.29 -22.87
C ALA A 185 9.20 -12.72 -21.87
N HIS A 186 8.61 -11.56 -22.16
CA HIS A 186 7.52 -11.00 -21.38
C HIS A 186 6.28 -11.89 -21.45
N HIS A 187 5.89 -12.34 -22.64
CA HIS A 187 4.79 -13.26 -22.86
C HIS A 187 4.99 -14.61 -22.15
N GLU A 188 6.18 -15.21 -22.21
CA GLU A 188 6.47 -16.45 -21.47
C GLU A 188 6.41 -16.23 -19.95
N ARG A 189 6.87 -15.07 -19.46
CA ARG A 189 6.68 -14.71 -18.05
C ARG A 189 5.18 -14.63 -17.69
N LEU A 190 4.36 -13.96 -18.50
CA LEU A 190 2.91 -13.88 -18.25
C LEU A 190 2.21 -15.25 -18.34
N ARG A 191 2.66 -16.14 -19.23
CA ARG A 191 2.10 -17.49 -19.38
C ARG A 191 2.42 -18.42 -18.22
N VAL A 192 3.64 -18.33 -17.68
CA VAL A 192 4.14 -19.25 -16.65
C VAL A 192 3.86 -18.73 -15.23
N SER A 193 3.77 -17.41 -15.05
CA SER A 193 3.53 -16.77 -13.76
C SER A 193 2.07 -16.38 -13.61
N ARG A 194 1.29 -17.14 -12.84
CA ARG A 194 0.08 -16.56 -12.21
C ARG A 194 0.50 -15.36 -11.37
N PRO A 195 -0.33 -14.31 -11.26
CA PRO A 195 0.00 -13.19 -10.39
C PRO A 195 0.12 -13.69 -8.95
N ARG A 196 1.12 -13.19 -8.21
CA ARG A 196 1.40 -13.65 -6.85
C ARG A 196 1.17 -12.56 -5.84
N ARG A 197 0.71 -12.96 -4.68
CA ARG A 197 0.63 -12.10 -3.49
C ARG A 197 1.66 -12.60 -2.50
N LEU A 198 2.74 -11.84 -2.36
CA LEU A 198 3.81 -12.12 -1.40
C LEU A 198 3.38 -11.57 -0.05
N ILE A 199 3.06 -12.46 0.88
CA ILE A 199 2.59 -12.13 2.23
C ILE A 199 3.73 -12.35 3.21
N VAL A 200 4.31 -11.27 3.72
CA VAL A 200 5.45 -11.29 4.64
C VAL A 200 4.96 -11.03 6.05
N CYS A 201 5.01 -12.06 6.89
CA CYS A 201 4.56 -12.07 8.28
C CYS A 201 5.75 -11.98 9.23
N CYS A 202 5.97 -10.82 9.84
CA CYS A 202 7.05 -10.57 10.80
C CYS A 202 6.55 -10.61 12.24
N ASP A 203 6.95 -11.62 13.01
CA ASP A 203 6.44 -11.80 14.38
C ASP A 203 7.23 -11.01 15.45
N GLY A 204 6.58 -10.80 16.59
CA GLY A 204 7.16 -10.24 17.80
C GLY A 204 8.14 -11.18 18.50
N THR A 205 9.06 -10.59 19.25
CA THR A 205 10.12 -11.29 20.01
C THR A 205 9.53 -12.15 21.13
N TRP A 206 10.30 -13.15 21.57
CA TRP A 206 9.96 -14.15 22.61
C TRP A 206 9.18 -15.37 22.16
N MET A 207 8.75 -15.44 20.91
CA MET A 207 8.14 -16.66 20.37
C MET A 207 9.21 -17.63 19.87
N LYS A 208 9.48 -18.70 20.63
CA LYS A 208 10.20 -19.87 20.11
C LYS A 208 9.20 -20.83 19.48
N ASN A 209 9.62 -21.54 18.43
CA ASN A 209 8.95 -22.73 17.89
C ASN A 209 9.00 -23.95 18.85
N ASP A 210 9.28 -23.74 20.13
CA ASP A 210 9.27 -24.81 21.13
C ASP A 210 7.82 -24.96 21.64
N THR A 211 7.30 -26.18 21.56
CA THR A 211 5.87 -26.55 21.45
C THR A 211 4.98 -26.25 22.67
N LYS A 212 5.43 -25.41 23.60
CA LYS A 212 4.71 -25.08 24.84
C LYS A 212 4.17 -23.65 24.93
N GLN A 213 4.50 -22.76 23.99
CA GLN A 213 4.03 -21.37 24.04
C GLN A 213 2.83 -21.11 23.10
N PRO A 214 1.81 -20.37 23.58
CA PRO A 214 0.72 -19.82 22.79
C PRO A 214 1.17 -19.10 21.51
N LEU A 215 0.53 -19.35 20.37
CA LEU A 215 0.85 -18.64 19.13
C LEU A 215 0.44 -17.16 19.17
N SER A 216 1.24 -16.30 18.53
CA SER A 216 0.89 -14.91 18.25
C SER A 216 -0.19 -14.82 17.17
N ASN A 217 -0.85 -13.67 17.05
CA ASN A 217 -1.79 -13.41 15.97
C ASN A 217 -1.10 -13.38 14.59
N VAL A 218 0.20 -13.06 14.50
CA VAL A 218 0.96 -13.16 13.25
C VAL A 218 1.14 -14.62 12.83
N ALA A 219 1.53 -15.49 13.75
CA ALA A 219 1.65 -16.93 13.46
C ALA A 219 0.27 -17.53 13.12
N ARG A 220 -0.77 -17.17 13.88
CA ARG A 220 -2.14 -17.64 13.65
C ARG A 220 -2.68 -17.22 12.29
N ILE A 221 -2.54 -15.94 11.91
CA ILE A 221 -3.02 -15.47 10.61
C ILE A 221 -2.23 -16.08 9.45
N ALA A 222 -0.91 -16.25 9.61
CA ALA A 222 -0.05 -16.85 8.59
C ALA A 222 -0.48 -18.28 8.26
N LEU A 223 -0.93 -19.04 9.26
CA LEU A 223 -1.48 -20.38 9.07
C LEU A 223 -2.83 -20.40 8.37
N CYS A 224 -3.59 -19.30 8.39
CA CYS A 224 -4.96 -19.26 7.87
C CYS A 224 -5.07 -18.83 6.41
N PHE A 225 -4.00 -18.34 5.76
CA PHE A 225 -4.09 -17.97 4.34
C PHE A 225 -4.41 -19.19 3.47
N ALA A 226 -5.26 -18.96 2.46
CA ALA A 226 -5.50 -19.91 1.38
C ALA A 226 -4.32 -19.89 0.41
N ASP A 227 -4.03 -21.00 -0.26
CA ASP A 227 -2.93 -21.07 -1.24
C ASP A 227 -3.20 -20.23 -2.49
N CYS A 228 -4.49 -19.98 -2.80
CA CYS A 228 -4.92 -19.12 -3.90
C CYS A 228 -6.10 -18.25 -3.47
N ASP A 229 -6.10 -17.00 -3.92
CA ASP A 229 -7.26 -16.12 -3.91
C ASP A 229 -8.03 -16.31 -5.22
N ARG A 230 -9.09 -17.12 -5.17
CA ARG A 230 -9.95 -17.41 -6.33
C ARG A 230 -11.13 -16.44 -6.46
N GLU A 231 -11.32 -15.56 -5.48
CA GLU A 231 -12.42 -14.60 -5.45
C GLU A 231 -12.06 -13.32 -6.19
N HIS A 232 -10.77 -13.03 -6.35
CA HIS A 232 -10.27 -11.96 -7.18
C HIS A 232 -10.19 -12.37 -8.67
N GLU A 233 -10.55 -11.45 -9.58
CA GLU A 233 -10.51 -11.65 -11.05
C GLU A 233 -9.15 -12.11 -11.58
N LYS A 234 -8.07 -11.78 -10.87
CA LYS A 234 -6.68 -12.09 -11.24
C LYS A 234 -6.23 -13.48 -10.78
N ASN A 235 -6.98 -14.13 -9.88
CA ASN A 235 -6.67 -15.45 -9.31
C ASN A 235 -5.23 -15.57 -8.75
N PHE A 236 -4.95 -14.81 -7.69
CA PHE A 236 -3.59 -14.71 -7.13
C PHE A 236 -3.15 -16.00 -6.44
N VAL A 237 -1.90 -16.40 -6.65
CA VAL A 237 -1.23 -17.37 -5.78
C VAL A 237 -0.72 -16.64 -4.54
N GLN A 238 -1.09 -17.07 -3.33
CA GLN A 238 -0.67 -16.40 -2.10
C GLN A 238 0.53 -17.14 -1.50
N ILE A 239 1.70 -16.48 -1.50
CA ILE A 239 2.96 -17.04 -0.99
C ILE A 239 3.25 -16.39 0.36
N VAL A 240 3.14 -17.19 1.42
CA VAL A 240 3.35 -16.73 2.79
C VAL A 240 4.80 -16.97 3.22
N HIS A 241 5.48 -15.92 3.65
CA HIS A 241 6.77 -15.98 4.32
C HIS A 241 6.60 -15.57 5.79
N TYR A 242 6.96 -16.48 6.70
CA TYR A 242 6.92 -16.22 8.13
C TYR A 242 8.33 -15.98 8.67
N GLN A 243 8.59 -14.75 9.12
CA GLN A 243 9.82 -14.37 9.80
C GLN A 243 9.58 -14.49 11.32
N PRO A 244 10.23 -15.44 12.01
CA PRO A 244 10.09 -15.60 13.45
C PRO A 244 10.67 -14.39 14.18
N GLY A 245 10.08 -14.04 15.31
CA GLY A 245 10.60 -12.96 16.14
C GLY A 245 11.93 -13.34 16.81
N VAL A 246 12.75 -12.34 17.09
CA VAL A 246 14.08 -12.53 17.70
C VAL A 246 13.98 -13.33 19.02
N GLY A 247 14.70 -14.45 19.11
CA GLY A 247 14.83 -15.26 20.32
C GLY A 247 16.06 -14.88 21.15
N THR A 248 15.93 -14.77 22.47
CA THR A 248 17.02 -14.45 23.41
C THR A 248 17.99 -15.61 23.69
N SER A 249 17.93 -16.72 22.95
CA SER A 249 18.63 -17.97 23.32
C SER A 249 20.14 -18.03 23.04
N SER A 250 20.78 -16.94 22.61
CA SER A 250 22.24 -16.94 22.39
C SER A 250 23.01 -15.89 23.17
N PHE A 251 22.38 -15.15 24.09
CA PHE A 251 23.06 -14.05 24.80
C PHE A 251 22.82 -14.14 26.30
N GLY A 252 23.90 -14.34 27.05
CA GLY A 252 23.91 -14.42 28.52
C GLY A 252 23.44 -13.12 29.20
N PRO A 253 23.19 -13.17 30.52
CA PRO A 253 22.39 -12.17 31.25
C PRO A 253 22.95 -10.74 31.36
N TYR A 254 24.14 -10.45 30.81
CA TYR A 254 24.85 -9.19 31.12
C TYR A 254 25.41 -8.39 29.93
N ASN A 255 25.17 -8.75 28.66
CA ASN A 255 25.76 -7.99 27.54
C ASN A 255 24.72 -7.37 26.58
N LEU A 256 24.70 -6.03 26.55
CA LEU A 256 24.18 -5.11 25.52
C LEU A 256 22.73 -5.35 24.99
N TYR A 257 21.75 -4.90 25.77
CA TYR A 257 20.32 -4.87 25.47
C TYR A 257 19.87 -3.98 24.28
N GLU A 258 20.73 -3.17 23.66
CA GLU A 258 20.30 -2.32 22.52
C GLU A 258 21.02 -2.68 21.21
N GLY A 259 22.32 -2.97 21.26
CA GLY A 259 23.13 -3.27 20.08
C GLY A 259 22.79 -4.61 19.42
N ALA A 260 22.55 -5.66 20.22
CA ALA A 260 22.16 -6.98 19.71
C ALA A 260 20.75 -6.96 19.10
N PHE A 261 19.83 -6.19 19.68
CA PHE A 261 18.46 -6.06 19.20
C PHE A 261 18.36 -5.28 17.90
N ALA A 262 19.08 -4.15 17.78
CA ALA A 262 19.14 -3.41 16.53
C ALA A 262 19.75 -4.26 15.40
N LYS A 263 20.79 -5.05 15.72
CA LYS A 263 21.40 -5.99 14.76
C LYS A 263 20.43 -7.09 14.33
N ALA A 264 19.63 -7.62 15.25
CA ALA A 264 18.64 -8.65 14.94
C ALA A 264 17.52 -8.13 14.04
N ILE A 265 16.96 -6.95 14.33
CA ILE A 265 15.96 -6.31 13.45
C ILE A 265 16.56 -6.01 12.07
N SER A 266 17.82 -5.57 12.02
CA SER A 266 18.51 -5.37 10.74
C SER A 266 18.67 -6.67 9.95
N GLN A 267 18.83 -7.81 10.61
CA GLN A 267 18.82 -9.11 9.93
C GLN A 267 17.42 -9.45 9.44
N ASP A 268 16.39 -9.35 10.30
CA ASP A 268 15.01 -9.66 9.94
C ASP A 268 14.51 -8.83 8.74
N VAL A 269 14.84 -7.52 8.68
CA VAL A 269 14.48 -6.68 7.53
C VAL A 269 15.21 -7.14 6.27
N ARG A 270 16.49 -7.50 6.35
CA ARG A 270 17.27 -7.97 5.19
C ARG A 270 16.79 -9.33 4.68
N ASP A 271 16.44 -10.24 5.59
CA ASP A 271 15.94 -11.57 5.24
C ASP A 271 14.57 -11.47 4.56
N ALA A 272 13.65 -10.70 5.15
CA ALA A 272 12.34 -10.45 4.57
C ALA A 272 12.42 -9.69 3.23
N TYR A 273 13.32 -8.71 3.11
CA TYR A 273 13.58 -8.02 1.84
C TYR A 273 14.18 -8.96 0.79
N GLY A 274 15.09 -9.84 1.20
CA GLY A 274 15.68 -10.86 0.35
C GLY A 274 14.62 -11.83 -0.20
N PHE A 275 13.68 -12.27 0.63
CA PHE A 275 12.53 -13.07 0.20
C PHE A 275 11.71 -12.35 -0.88
N ILE A 276 11.40 -11.06 -0.68
CA ILE A 276 10.68 -10.27 -1.69
C ILE A 276 11.49 -10.19 -2.99
N CYS A 277 12.80 -9.88 -2.93
CA CYS A 277 13.65 -9.78 -4.11
C CYS A 277 13.74 -11.10 -4.89
N ASP A 278 13.68 -12.24 -4.20
CA ASP A 278 13.72 -13.57 -4.82
C ASP A 278 12.43 -13.96 -5.52
N ASN A 279 11.30 -13.45 -5.02
CA ASN A 279 10.00 -13.94 -5.42
C ASN A 279 9.17 -12.91 -6.19
N TYR A 280 9.49 -11.62 -6.16
CA TYR A 280 8.67 -10.59 -6.79
C TYR A 280 8.86 -10.52 -8.31
N SER A 281 7.76 -10.57 -9.06
CA SER A 281 7.69 -10.31 -10.49
C SER A 281 6.95 -9.00 -10.74
N PHE A 282 7.56 -8.19 -11.59
CA PHE A 282 7.26 -6.78 -11.77
C PHE A 282 6.02 -6.44 -12.60
N TYR A 283 5.13 -7.40 -12.83
CA TYR A 283 3.94 -7.22 -13.66
C TYR A 283 2.67 -7.10 -12.82
N ASP A 284 2.30 -8.18 -12.13
CA ASP A 284 1.04 -8.26 -11.40
C ASP A 284 1.22 -8.69 -9.94
N ASP A 285 2.45 -8.81 -9.44
CA ASP A 285 2.63 -9.27 -8.07
C ASP A 285 2.29 -8.17 -7.05
N GLU A 286 1.64 -8.58 -5.97
CA GLU A 286 1.29 -7.75 -4.83
C GLU A 286 2.16 -8.10 -3.61
N ILE A 287 2.46 -7.09 -2.78
CA ILE A 287 3.15 -7.28 -1.50
C ILE A 287 2.19 -6.93 -0.37
N ILE A 288 2.08 -7.82 0.61
CA ILE A 288 1.38 -7.59 1.86
C ILE A 288 2.34 -7.80 3.02
N LEU A 289 2.42 -6.81 3.89
CA LEU A 289 3.27 -6.83 5.06
C LEU A 289 2.41 -6.97 6.31
N ILE A 290 2.72 -7.95 7.15
CA ILE A 290 2.01 -8.23 8.39
C ILE A 290 3.01 -8.24 9.53
N GLY A 291 2.67 -7.68 10.69
CA GLY A 291 3.54 -7.89 11.84
C GLY A 291 2.97 -7.49 13.19
N PHE A 292 3.63 -7.95 14.26
CA PHE A 292 3.28 -7.65 15.64
C PHE A 292 4.47 -7.10 16.41
N SER A 293 4.27 -6.08 17.26
CA SER A 293 5.28 -5.57 18.18
C SER A 293 6.52 -5.04 17.44
N ARG A 294 7.70 -5.64 17.69
CA ARG A 294 8.92 -5.38 16.91
C ARG A 294 8.86 -5.94 15.50
N GLY A 295 8.15 -7.04 15.26
CA GLY A 295 7.86 -7.51 13.91
C GLY A 295 6.99 -6.52 13.11
N ALA A 296 6.07 -5.81 13.76
CA ALA A 296 5.37 -4.69 13.13
C ALA A 296 6.31 -3.53 12.77
N PHE A 297 7.33 -3.26 13.61
CA PHE A 297 8.37 -2.30 13.29
C PHE A 297 9.21 -2.78 12.09
N THR A 298 9.59 -4.06 12.04
CA THR A 298 10.26 -4.70 10.91
C THR A 298 9.44 -4.56 9.62
N ALA A 299 8.13 -4.83 9.65
CA ALA A 299 7.24 -4.65 8.51
C ALA A 299 7.20 -3.20 8.01
N ARG A 300 7.13 -2.22 8.92
CA ARG A 300 7.17 -0.79 8.56
C ARG A 300 8.53 -0.35 8.01
N ALA A 301 9.62 -0.86 8.59
CA ALA A 301 10.98 -0.61 8.12
C ALA A 301 11.19 -1.20 6.72
N LEU A 302 10.68 -2.41 6.48
CA LEU A 302 10.67 -3.05 5.18
C LEU A 302 9.89 -2.23 4.15
N ALA A 303 8.73 -1.68 4.52
CA ALA A 303 7.96 -0.81 3.65
C ALA A 303 8.73 0.44 3.21
N ALA A 304 9.43 1.07 4.17
CA ALA A 304 10.27 2.23 3.92
C ALA A 304 11.51 1.88 3.07
N LEU A 305 12.11 0.70 3.27
CA LEU A 305 13.21 0.21 2.44
C LEU A 305 12.76 0.03 0.99
N ILE A 306 11.62 -0.64 0.76
CA ILE A 306 11.04 -0.82 -0.57
C ILE A 306 10.71 0.53 -1.21
N LYS A 307 10.21 1.49 -0.44
CA LYS A 307 9.95 2.85 -0.94
C LYS A 307 11.22 3.52 -1.45
N ASP A 308 12.29 3.47 -0.68
CA ASP A 308 13.51 4.22 -0.95
C ASP A 308 14.41 3.55 -2.01
N VAL A 309 14.38 2.21 -2.07
CA VAL A 309 15.28 1.39 -2.90
C VAL A 309 14.56 0.78 -4.11
N GLY A 310 13.27 0.49 -3.96
CA GLY A 310 12.56 -0.43 -4.83
C GLY A 310 12.77 -1.89 -4.40
N VAL A 311 12.53 -2.81 -5.32
CA VAL A 311 12.81 -4.25 -5.16
C VAL A 311 13.97 -4.63 -6.08
N LEU A 312 15.04 -5.19 -5.51
CA LEU A 312 16.19 -5.63 -6.28
C LEU A 312 15.80 -6.80 -7.18
N THR A 313 16.31 -6.80 -8.41
CA THR A 313 16.16 -7.94 -9.32
C THR A 313 17.04 -9.10 -8.85
N GLY A 314 16.82 -10.30 -9.40
CA GLY A 314 17.71 -11.44 -9.12
C GLY A 314 19.19 -11.12 -9.39
N ALA A 315 19.48 -10.28 -10.39
CA ALA A 315 20.82 -9.77 -10.64
C ALA A 315 21.28 -8.77 -9.58
N GLY A 316 20.41 -7.86 -9.10
CA GLY A 316 20.75 -6.91 -8.04
C GLY A 316 20.87 -7.49 -6.64
N ARG A 317 20.47 -8.75 -6.42
CA ARG A 317 20.43 -9.44 -5.12
C ARG A 317 21.73 -9.32 -4.32
N PHE A 318 22.90 -9.35 -4.98
CA PHE A 318 24.19 -9.26 -4.30
C PHE A 318 24.43 -7.89 -3.61
N CYS A 319 23.62 -6.88 -3.93
CA CYS A 319 23.73 -5.54 -3.36
C CYS A 319 22.96 -5.35 -2.03
N ILE A 320 22.17 -6.32 -1.57
CA ILE A 320 21.28 -6.17 -0.40
C ILE A 320 22.02 -5.57 0.80
N ASP A 321 23.17 -6.14 1.18
CA ASP A 321 23.92 -5.69 2.36
C ASP A 321 24.46 -4.27 2.20
N HIS A 322 24.91 -3.93 1.00
CA HIS A 322 25.43 -2.59 0.71
C HIS A 322 24.31 -1.55 0.75
N VAL A 323 23.22 -1.82 0.04
CA VAL A 323 22.04 -0.96 -0.02
C VAL A 323 21.45 -0.75 1.36
N TYR A 324 21.24 -1.83 2.11
CA TYR A 324 20.73 -1.75 3.47
C TYR A 324 21.67 -0.95 4.37
N GLY A 325 22.99 -1.15 4.25
CA GLY A 325 23.99 -0.42 5.03
C GLY A 325 24.01 1.08 4.75
N LEU A 326 23.75 1.51 3.51
CA LEU A 326 23.54 2.92 3.16
C LEU A 326 22.21 3.43 3.73
N TRP A 327 21.13 2.66 3.56
CA TRP A 327 19.78 3.00 4.00
C TRP A 327 19.65 3.13 5.53
N GLU A 328 20.26 2.23 6.31
CA GLU A 328 20.23 2.26 7.79
C GLU A 328 20.90 3.53 8.35
N LYS A 329 21.91 4.06 7.64
CA LYS A 329 22.75 5.19 8.06
C LYS A 329 22.25 6.54 7.56
N ARG A 330 21.09 6.59 6.91
CA ARG A 330 20.56 7.83 6.32
C ARG A 330 20.39 8.94 7.37
N PRO A 331 20.72 10.20 7.02
CA PRO A 331 20.55 11.33 7.90
C PRO A 331 19.06 11.69 8.10
N LEU A 332 18.69 12.05 9.33
CA LEU A 332 17.31 12.40 9.70
C LEU A 332 16.91 13.84 9.35
N ALA A 333 17.89 14.75 9.24
CA ALA A 333 17.64 16.16 9.02
C ALA A 333 17.67 16.49 7.51
N THR A 334 16.67 17.23 7.05
CA THR A 334 16.52 17.70 5.66
C THR A 334 17.72 18.50 5.16
N SER A 335 18.41 19.23 6.04
CA SER A 335 19.63 19.99 5.72
C SER A 335 20.83 19.12 5.33
N SER A 336 20.84 17.83 5.70
CA SER A 336 21.91 16.87 5.42
C SER A 336 21.58 15.84 4.32
N LEU A 337 20.40 15.95 3.68
CA LEU A 337 20.00 15.04 2.60
C LEU A 337 20.82 15.25 1.31
N ARG A 338 21.48 16.41 1.13
CA ARG A 338 22.35 16.67 -0.03
C ARG A 338 23.53 15.71 -0.12
N ASP A 339 23.98 15.17 1.02
CA ASP A 339 25.10 14.24 1.12
C ASP A 339 24.65 12.78 1.27
N ASP A 340 23.36 12.48 1.10
CA ASP A 340 22.86 11.10 1.14
C ASP A 340 23.36 10.31 -0.08
N PRO A 341 24.19 9.27 0.10
CA PRO A 341 24.72 8.49 -1.01
C PRO A 341 23.68 7.52 -1.61
N LEU A 342 22.60 7.21 -0.88
CA LEU A 342 21.65 6.17 -1.30
C LEU A 342 20.93 6.52 -2.62
N PRO A 343 20.35 7.72 -2.83
CA PRO A 343 19.64 8.03 -4.07
C PRO A 343 20.51 7.82 -5.31
N LYS A 344 21.74 8.34 -5.32
CA LYS A 344 22.69 8.17 -6.43
C LYS A 344 23.03 6.70 -6.69
N TYR A 345 23.15 5.91 -5.64
CA TYR A 345 23.42 4.48 -5.77
C TYR A 345 22.20 3.74 -6.34
N VAL A 346 20.99 4.02 -5.85
CA VAL A 346 19.73 3.46 -6.36
C VAL A 346 19.48 3.88 -7.81
N ASP A 347 19.78 5.11 -8.20
CA ASP A 347 19.70 5.57 -9.59
C ASP A 347 20.65 4.77 -10.49
N ASN A 348 21.86 4.47 -10.00
CA ASN A 348 22.81 3.62 -10.73
C ASN A 348 22.28 2.17 -10.85
N LEU A 349 21.75 1.59 -9.77
CA LEU A 349 21.13 0.27 -9.83
C LEU A 349 19.97 0.24 -10.84
N ALA A 350 19.12 1.26 -10.86
CA ALA A 350 17.97 1.35 -11.76
C ALA A 350 18.43 1.48 -13.22
N LYS A 351 19.45 2.30 -13.48
CA LYS A 351 20.10 2.47 -14.79
C LYS A 351 20.64 1.14 -15.32
N HIS A 352 21.14 0.28 -14.45
CA HIS A 352 21.66 -1.05 -14.79
C HIS A 352 20.63 -2.18 -14.64
N HIS A 353 19.35 -1.86 -14.41
CA HIS A 353 18.27 -2.84 -14.25
C HIS A 353 18.48 -3.85 -13.11
N LEU A 354 19.18 -3.40 -12.06
CA LEU A 354 19.45 -4.16 -10.83
C LEU A 354 18.39 -3.90 -9.74
N THR A 355 17.57 -2.87 -9.90
CA THR A 355 16.41 -2.60 -9.02
C THR A 355 15.23 -2.10 -9.84
N GLN A 356 14.03 -2.37 -9.37
CA GLN A 356 12.82 -1.72 -9.85
C GLN A 356 12.24 -0.81 -8.77
N ARG A 357 12.06 0.45 -9.14
CA ARG A 357 11.52 1.50 -8.27
C ARG A 357 9.99 1.51 -8.31
N ASP A 358 9.43 2.34 -7.43
CA ASP A 358 7.99 2.66 -7.38
C ASP A 358 7.09 1.45 -7.14
N VAL A 359 7.64 0.43 -6.47
CA VAL A 359 6.90 -0.77 -6.07
C VAL A 359 5.91 -0.41 -4.95
N ARG A 360 4.63 -0.67 -5.22
CA ARG A 360 3.53 -0.48 -4.26
C ARG A 360 3.42 -1.67 -3.30
N ILE A 361 3.03 -1.35 -2.07
CA ILE A 361 2.68 -2.31 -1.02
C ILE A 361 1.17 -2.25 -0.88
N ARG A 362 0.51 -3.36 -1.25
CA ARG A 362 -0.94 -3.43 -1.29
C ARG A 362 -1.54 -3.26 0.10
N ALA A 363 -0.93 -3.87 1.12
CA ALA A 363 -1.37 -3.68 2.50
C ALA A 363 -0.22 -3.78 3.51
N CYS A 364 -0.30 -2.98 4.57
CA CYS A 364 0.52 -3.09 5.77
C CYS A 364 -0.40 -3.23 6.99
N ALA A 365 -0.45 -4.43 7.58
CA ALA A 365 -1.38 -4.83 8.63
C ALA A 365 -0.61 -5.18 9.90
N VAL A 366 -0.75 -4.37 10.95
CA VAL A 366 0.10 -4.48 12.14
C VAL A 366 -0.68 -4.54 13.46
N TRP A 367 -0.17 -5.33 14.41
CA TRP A 367 -0.58 -5.29 15.81
C TRP A 367 0.47 -4.55 16.64
N ASP A 368 0.01 -3.56 17.38
CA ASP A 368 0.68 -2.87 18.46
C ASP A 368 2.16 -2.57 18.24
N THR A 369 2.47 -1.83 17.17
CA THR A 369 3.84 -1.45 16.83
C THR A 369 4.51 -0.71 17.99
N VAL A 370 5.66 -1.22 18.45
CA VAL A 370 6.49 -0.58 19.47
C VAL A 370 7.86 -0.27 18.91
N ALA A 371 8.42 0.89 19.25
CA ALA A 371 9.76 1.27 18.83
C ALA A 371 10.79 0.30 19.45
N SER A 372 11.77 -0.15 18.66
CA SER A 372 12.81 -1.05 19.16
C SER A 372 13.94 -0.34 19.92
N LEU A 373 13.86 0.98 20.07
CA LEU A 373 14.96 1.84 20.51
C LEU A 373 14.48 2.78 21.62
N GLY A 374 15.15 2.73 22.76
CA GLY A 374 14.88 3.63 23.89
C GLY A 374 14.34 2.92 25.11
N ALA A 375 15.02 1.86 25.57
CA ALA A 375 14.92 1.55 26.98
C ALA A 375 15.56 2.72 27.73
N ASN A 376 14.77 3.53 28.42
CA ASN A 376 15.34 4.46 29.40
C ASN A 376 15.98 3.59 30.49
N LEU A 377 17.30 3.37 30.37
CA LEU A 377 18.09 2.84 31.46
C LEU A 377 17.95 3.80 32.65
N PRO A 378 17.97 3.30 33.90
CA PRO A 378 18.06 4.14 35.09
C PRO A 378 19.08 5.27 34.90
N LYS A 379 18.78 6.48 35.39
CA LYS A 379 19.57 7.71 35.15
C LYS A 379 21.08 7.60 35.44
N TRP A 380 21.53 6.58 36.16
CA TRP A 380 22.94 6.31 36.50
C TRP A 380 23.69 5.48 35.46
N LEU A 381 23.00 4.92 34.44
CA LEU A 381 23.63 4.24 33.31
C LEU A 381 23.80 5.18 32.11
N PRO A 382 24.89 5.05 31.33
CA PRO A 382 25.13 5.90 30.17
C PRO A 382 24.01 5.75 29.14
N ARG A 383 23.45 6.89 28.70
CA ARG A 383 22.53 6.96 27.57
C ARG A 383 23.27 6.55 26.31
N ILE A 384 22.95 5.38 25.76
CA ILE A 384 23.47 4.95 24.46
C ILE A 384 22.64 5.68 23.38
N PRO A 385 23.27 6.47 22.49
CA PRO A 385 22.54 7.19 21.46
C PRO A 385 22.05 6.21 20.39
N SER A 386 20.78 5.82 20.46
CA SER A 386 20.09 5.08 19.41
C SER A 386 19.85 5.99 18.19
N ARG A 387 20.73 5.90 17.18
CA ARG A 387 20.64 6.67 15.93
C ARG A 387 20.07 5.89 14.73
N ARG A 388 19.87 4.57 14.83
CA ARG A 388 19.48 3.70 13.71
C ARG A 388 17.97 3.74 13.47
N LEU A 389 17.53 3.80 12.21
CA LEU A 389 16.12 3.66 11.76
C LEU A 389 15.10 4.68 12.32
N LYS A 390 15.55 5.82 12.87
CA LYS A 390 14.66 6.88 13.38
C LYS A 390 13.74 7.50 12.32
N PHE A 391 14.07 7.35 11.03
CA PHE A 391 13.24 7.83 9.92
C PHE A 391 12.03 6.92 9.67
N VAL A 392 12.02 5.70 10.23
CA VAL A 392 10.83 4.83 10.30
C VAL A 392 9.92 5.41 11.38
N ASP A 393 9.37 6.59 11.10
CA ASP A 393 8.57 7.41 12.01
C ASP A 393 7.05 7.17 11.78
N SER A 394 6.25 8.03 12.39
CA SER A 394 4.81 8.07 12.45
C SER A 394 4.11 8.52 11.16
N ARG A 395 4.83 8.87 10.09
CA ARG A 395 4.22 9.11 8.77
C ARG A 395 4.00 7.79 8.04
N LEU A 396 2.83 7.61 7.43
CA LEU A 396 2.56 6.44 6.60
C LEU A 396 3.44 6.48 5.34
N CYS A 397 4.09 5.38 4.97
CA CYS A 397 4.92 5.34 3.77
C CYS A 397 4.04 5.51 2.54
N THR A 398 4.45 6.39 1.63
CA THR A 398 3.65 6.79 0.46
C THR A 398 3.40 5.65 -0.52
N ASN A 399 4.22 4.59 -0.48
CA ASN A 399 4.07 3.38 -1.30
C ASN A 399 3.06 2.35 -0.72
N ILE A 400 2.42 2.61 0.42
CA ILE A 400 1.40 1.73 0.99
C ILE A 400 0.00 2.17 0.54
N ASP A 401 -0.83 1.25 0.04
CA ASP A 401 -2.22 1.55 -0.33
C ASP A 401 -3.15 1.47 0.89
N TYR A 402 -3.10 0.33 1.62
CA TYR A 402 -3.92 0.07 2.82
C TYR A 402 -3.05 -0.13 4.06
N ALA A 403 -3.39 0.56 5.13
CA ALA A 403 -2.70 0.49 6.41
C ALA A 403 -3.69 0.21 7.54
N PHE A 404 -3.50 -0.92 8.23
CA PHE A 404 -4.34 -1.34 9.34
C PHE A 404 -3.49 -1.50 10.60
N GLN A 405 -3.90 -0.90 11.71
CA GLN A 405 -3.19 -1.02 12.98
C GLN A 405 -4.15 -1.33 14.13
N ALA A 406 -3.97 -2.48 14.79
CA ALA A 406 -4.65 -2.81 16.03
C ALA A 406 -3.77 -2.37 17.23
N LEU A 407 -4.36 -1.71 18.23
CA LEU A 407 -3.63 -1.07 19.33
C LEU A 407 -4.12 -1.56 20.68
N ALA A 408 -3.19 -1.81 21.60
CA ALA A 408 -3.51 -2.16 23.00
C ALA A 408 -3.79 -0.91 23.83
N LEU A 409 -4.97 -0.81 24.45
CA LEU A 409 -5.31 0.33 25.29
C LEU A 409 -4.68 0.25 26.69
N ASP A 410 -4.59 -0.95 27.26
CA ASP A 410 -4.21 -1.16 28.67
C ASP A 410 -2.74 -1.44 28.90
N GLU A 411 -1.92 -1.32 27.86
CA GLU A 411 -0.47 -1.45 28.00
C GLU A 411 0.13 -0.21 28.65
N LYS A 412 0.73 -0.39 29.84
CA LYS A 412 1.23 0.71 30.70
C LYS A 412 2.75 0.79 30.76
N ARG A 413 3.49 -0.21 30.24
CA ARG A 413 4.95 -0.21 30.27
C ARG A 413 5.48 0.95 29.44
N PHE A 414 6.34 1.76 30.05
CA PHE A 414 6.93 2.91 29.39
C PHE A 414 7.69 2.54 28.10
N ASN A 415 8.37 1.39 28.06
CA ASN A 415 9.12 0.95 26.88
C ASN A 415 8.22 0.36 25.78
N PHE A 416 6.90 0.26 26.01
CA PHE A 416 5.92 -0.26 25.06
C PHE A 416 4.94 0.85 24.64
N GLN A 417 5.44 2.06 24.38
CA GLN A 417 4.59 3.10 23.79
C GLN A 417 4.31 2.77 22.32
N PRO A 418 3.05 2.92 21.87
CA PRO A 418 2.67 2.55 20.52
C PRO A 418 3.15 3.61 19.52
N MET A 419 3.66 3.15 18.38
CA MET A 419 3.97 4.00 17.24
C MET A 419 2.73 4.18 16.36
N LEU A 420 1.95 5.22 16.64
CA LEU A 420 0.80 5.57 15.81
C LEU A 420 1.24 6.16 14.46
N TRP A 421 0.46 5.90 13.41
CA TRP A 421 0.49 6.74 12.23
C TRP A 421 -0.21 8.08 12.51
N LYS A 422 0.34 9.16 11.95
CA LYS A 422 -0.15 10.54 12.16
C LYS A 422 -0.65 11.19 10.89
N GLU A 423 -0.07 10.83 9.76
CA GLU A 423 -0.27 11.49 8.47
C GLU A 423 -0.41 10.42 7.39
N LYS A 424 -1.32 10.67 6.44
CA LYS A 424 -1.58 9.85 5.26
C LYS A 424 -1.77 10.75 4.04
N ASP A 425 -1.47 10.25 2.85
CA ASP A 425 -1.82 10.91 1.59
C ASP A 425 -3.31 10.69 1.27
N THR A 426 -3.86 11.48 0.33
CA THR A 426 -5.29 11.43 -0.05
C THR A 426 -5.71 10.10 -0.67
N THR A 427 -4.78 9.41 -1.34
CA THR A 427 -5.02 8.13 -2.02
C THR A 427 -4.90 6.92 -1.09
N GLN A 428 -4.47 7.10 0.16
CA GLN A 428 -4.19 6.01 1.09
C GLN A 428 -5.34 5.75 2.07
N HIS A 429 -5.58 4.47 2.35
CA HIS A 429 -6.54 4.02 3.35
C HIS A 429 -5.83 3.69 4.65
N LEU A 430 -6.06 4.50 5.70
CA LEU A 430 -5.48 4.29 7.03
C LEU A 430 -6.58 4.01 8.05
N THR A 431 -6.44 2.93 8.82
CA THR A 431 -7.34 2.58 9.91
C THR A 431 -6.54 2.10 11.13
N GLN A 432 -6.73 2.76 12.27
CA GLN A 432 -6.08 2.47 13.55
C GLN A 432 -7.16 2.21 14.60
N CYS A 433 -7.24 0.98 15.12
CA CYS A 433 -8.30 0.54 16.02
C CYS A 433 -7.74 0.20 17.40
N TRP A 434 -8.28 0.84 18.45
CA TRP A 434 -7.90 0.56 19.84
C TRP A 434 -8.75 -0.55 20.44
N PHE A 435 -8.10 -1.55 21.01
CA PHE A 435 -8.71 -2.71 21.68
C PHE A 435 -8.38 -2.70 23.17
N ARG A 436 -9.32 -3.21 23.97
CA ARG A 436 -9.09 -3.52 25.39
C ARG A 436 -8.00 -4.60 25.52
N GLY A 437 -7.16 -4.49 26.54
CA GLY A 437 -6.09 -5.44 26.83
C GLY A 437 -4.68 -4.86 26.72
N SER A 438 -3.72 -5.62 27.22
CA SER A 438 -2.28 -5.34 27.16
C SER A 438 -1.68 -5.73 25.79
N HIS A 439 -0.38 -5.51 25.61
CA HIS A 439 0.33 -5.81 24.36
C HIS A 439 0.10 -7.24 23.84
N GLY A 440 0.17 -8.25 24.70
CA GLY A 440 -0.06 -9.65 24.34
C GLY A 440 -1.54 -10.01 24.17
N ASP A 441 -2.44 -9.25 24.78
CA ASP A 441 -3.89 -9.43 24.60
C ASP A 441 -4.36 -8.92 23.24
N VAL A 442 -3.57 -8.06 22.58
CA VAL A 442 -3.84 -7.60 21.21
C VAL A 442 -3.04 -8.38 20.17
N GLY A 443 -1.78 -8.67 20.45
CA GLY A 443 -0.91 -9.39 19.51
C GLY A 443 -0.91 -10.91 19.63
N GLY A 444 -1.54 -11.48 20.66
CA GLY A 444 -1.43 -12.90 20.99
C GLY A 444 -0.12 -13.25 21.71
N GLY A 445 0.11 -14.56 21.92
CA GLY A 445 1.30 -15.06 22.64
C GLY A 445 1.12 -15.23 24.15
N ASN A 446 -0.06 -14.93 24.69
CA ASN A 446 -0.43 -15.17 26.10
C ASN A 446 -1.19 -16.50 26.25
N ASP A 447 -1.14 -17.11 27.44
CA ASP A 447 -1.87 -18.37 27.74
C ASP A 447 -3.39 -18.24 27.58
N SER A 448 -3.92 -17.01 27.75
CA SER A 448 -5.31 -16.67 27.45
C SER A 448 -5.42 -16.00 26.09
N PHE A 449 -6.12 -16.64 25.16
CA PHE A 449 -6.32 -16.13 23.79
C PHE A 449 -7.58 -15.27 23.61
N CYS A 450 -8.42 -15.15 24.65
CA CYS A 450 -9.79 -14.65 24.51
C CYS A 450 -9.85 -13.24 23.93
N LEU A 451 -9.05 -12.32 24.49
CA LEU A 451 -8.98 -10.94 24.01
C LEU A 451 -8.24 -10.84 22.66
N ALA A 452 -7.22 -11.68 22.43
CA ALA A 452 -6.43 -11.68 21.19
C ALA A 452 -7.23 -12.17 19.97
N ASN A 453 -8.33 -12.89 20.17
CA ASN A 453 -9.22 -13.31 19.09
C ASN A 453 -9.93 -12.12 18.42
N LEU A 454 -10.30 -11.09 19.18
CA LEU A 454 -10.98 -9.90 18.63
C LEU A 454 -10.13 -9.14 17.60
N PRO A 455 -8.89 -8.70 17.90
CA PRO A 455 -8.06 -8.02 16.93
C PRO A 455 -7.54 -8.94 15.82
N LEU A 456 -7.52 -10.28 16.01
CA LEU A 456 -7.25 -11.22 14.93
C LEU A 456 -8.41 -11.25 13.93
N ALA A 457 -9.63 -11.48 14.41
CA ALA A 457 -10.84 -11.50 13.58
C ALA A 457 -11.04 -10.17 12.84
N TRP A 458 -10.81 -9.06 13.54
CA TRP A 458 -10.84 -7.73 12.93
C TRP A 458 -9.83 -7.58 11.78
N MET A 459 -8.59 -8.05 11.95
CA MET A 459 -7.58 -7.94 10.90
C MET A 459 -7.93 -8.81 9.68
N ILE A 460 -8.42 -10.03 9.92
CA ILE A 460 -8.90 -10.92 8.86
C ILE A 460 -10.03 -10.26 8.07
N SER A 461 -11.04 -9.70 8.75
CA SER A 461 -12.15 -8.97 8.10
C SER A 461 -11.63 -7.80 7.26
N LYS A 462 -10.66 -7.01 7.76
CA LYS A 462 -10.08 -5.91 6.97
C LYS A 462 -9.37 -6.36 5.71
N LEU A 463 -8.66 -7.48 5.76
CA LEU A 463 -8.00 -8.04 4.58
C LEU A 463 -9.03 -8.63 3.59
N GLN A 464 -10.10 -9.27 4.06
CA GLN A 464 -11.14 -9.85 3.20
C GLN A 464 -12.07 -8.80 2.57
N GLU A 465 -12.62 -7.87 3.37
CA GLU A 465 -13.56 -6.84 2.92
C GLU A 465 -12.98 -5.95 1.80
N ASN A 466 -11.68 -5.70 1.86
CA ASN A 466 -10.96 -4.91 0.87
C ASN A 466 -10.37 -5.76 -0.27
N ARG A 467 -10.71 -7.06 -0.33
CA ARG A 467 -10.24 -8.03 -1.33
C ARG A 467 -8.70 -8.10 -1.42
N LEU A 468 -8.04 -7.97 -0.28
CA LEU A 468 -6.58 -7.94 -0.17
C LEU A 468 -6.00 -9.33 0.12
N ALA A 469 -6.76 -10.25 0.72
CA ALA A 469 -6.31 -11.63 0.92
C ALA A 469 -7.48 -12.59 1.10
N SER A 470 -7.30 -13.83 0.64
CA SER A 470 -8.21 -14.93 0.92
C SER A 470 -7.67 -15.84 2.01
N PHE A 471 -8.58 -16.44 2.76
CA PHE A 471 -8.25 -17.34 3.85
C PHE A 471 -8.92 -18.69 3.66
N ASP A 472 -8.27 -19.73 4.17
CA ASP A 472 -8.79 -21.08 4.15
C ASP A 472 -9.84 -21.23 5.26
N GLY A 473 -11.08 -21.47 4.86
CA GLY A 473 -12.22 -21.60 5.78
C GLY A 473 -12.08 -22.75 6.77
N TYR A 474 -11.42 -23.85 6.40
CA TYR A 474 -11.16 -24.97 7.30
C TYR A 474 -10.09 -24.59 8.34
N LYS A 475 -8.99 -23.97 7.91
CA LYS A 475 -7.92 -23.53 8.82
C LYS A 475 -8.42 -22.47 9.80
N ILE A 476 -9.23 -21.52 9.31
CA ILE A 476 -9.92 -20.54 10.16
C ILE A 476 -10.85 -21.26 11.15
N SER A 477 -11.71 -22.17 10.69
CA SER A 477 -12.66 -22.85 11.56
C SER A 477 -11.96 -23.67 12.64
N HIS A 478 -10.85 -24.33 12.31
CA HIS A 478 -10.02 -25.05 13.27
C HIS A 478 -9.43 -24.10 14.32
N LEU A 479 -8.91 -22.96 13.89
CA LEU A 479 -8.42 -21.92 14.79
C LEU A 479 -9.56 -21.34 15.66
N ALA A 480 -10.76 -21.21 15.09
CA ALA A 480 -11.97 -20.69 15.71
C ALA A 480 -12.69 -21.67 16.65
N SER A 481 -12.48 -22.98 16.49
CA SER A 481 -13.01 -24.00 17.40
C SER A 481 -12.48 -23.84 18.84
N HIS A 482 -11.35 -23.14 19.00
CA HIS A 482 -10.77 -22.75 20.28
C HIS A 482 -11.31 -21.40 20.80
N TRP A 483 -12.20 -20.73 20.05
CA TRP A 483 -12.81 -19.44 20.41
C TRP A 483 -14.12 -19.58 21.20
N ARG A 484 -14.36 -20.74 21.84
CA ARG A 484 -15.57 -21.10 22.63
C ARG A 484 -15.97 -20.12 23.75
N LEU A 485 -15.26 -19.01 23.93
CA LEU A 485 -15.51 -17.98 24.93
C LEU A 485 -16.06 -16.66 24.32
N LEU A 486 -16.22 -16.55 23.00
CA LEU A 486 -16.84 -15.38 22.36
C LEU A 486 -18.32 -15.20 22.75
N PRO A 487 -19.17 -16.24 22.78
CA PRO A 487 -20.55 -16.12 23.29
C PRO A 487 -20.58 -15.67 24.74
N TRP A 488 -19.62 -16.09 25.57
CA TRP A 488 -19.52 -15.65 26.96
C TRP A 488 -19.01 -14.19 27.10
N LEU A 489 -18.17 -13.73 26.17
CA LEU A 489 -17.72 -12.32 26.05
C LEU A 489 -18.78 -11.41 25.41
N LEU A 490 -19.82 -11.99 24.78
CA LEU A 490 -20.92 -11.27 24.12
C LEU A 490 -22.28 -11.39 24.84
N GLY A 491 -22.44 -12.36 25.75
CA GLY A 491 -23.60 -12.62 26.59
C GLY A 491 -24.44 -13.80 26.09
N GLU A 492 -25.26 -14.41 26.96
CA GLU A 492 -26.30 -15.34 26.50
C GLU A 492 -27.53 -14.56 26.00
N THR A 493 -28.17 -15.06 24.95
CA THR A 493 -29.44 -14.54 24.42
C THR A 493 -30.58 -14.89 25.36
N GLU A 494 -31.24 -13.90 25.95
CA GLU A 494 -32.63 -14.08 26.35
C GLU A 494 -33.50 -14.16 25.08
N GLY A 495 -34.57 -14.95 25.09
CA GLY A 495 -35.41 -15.26 23.92
C GLY A 495 -36.13 -14.07 23.26
N ASP A 496 -35.75 -12.84 23.58
CA ASP A 496 -36.23 -11.57 23.03
C ASP A 496 -35.13 -10.78 22.26
N GLY A 497 -33.94 -11.37 22.07
CA GLY A 497 -32.84 -10.78 21.31
C GLY A 497 -31.93 -9.85 22.11
N ARG A 498 -32.01 -9.86 23.45
CA ARG A 498 -31.13 -9.14 24.37
C ARG A 498 -30.02 -10.06 24.90
N TYR A 499 -28.84 -9.48 25.12
CA TYR A 499 -27.67 -10.19 25.63
C TYR A 499 -27.31 -9.67 27.02
N GLN A 500 -27.19 -10.54 28.02
CA GLN A 500 -26.65 -10.22 29.35
C GLN A 500 -25.22 -10.77 29.50
N LEU A 501 -24.30 -9.90 29.89
CA LEU A 501 -22.88 -10.23 30.03
C LEU A 501 -22.48 -10.43 31.50
N PRO A 502 -21.85 -11.56 31.87
CA PRO A 502 -21.24 -11.70 33.18
C PRO A 502 -20.02 -10.77 33.26
N VAL A 503 -20.12 -9.70 34.04
CA VAL A 503 -18.97 -8.86 34.38
C VAL A 503 -18.06 -9.67 35.31
N GLN A 504 -17.17 -10.49 34.76
CA GLN A 504 -16.04 -11.02 35.50
C GLN A 504 -14.83 -10.13 35.27
N ASN A 505 -14.15 -9.81 36.37
CA ASN A 505 -12.85 -9.14 36.38
C ASN A 505 -11.88 -9.97 35.55
N PHE A 506 -11.69 -9.62 34.28
CA PHE A 506 -10.56 -10.13 33.53
C PHE A 506 -9.30 -9.59 34.19
N ASP A 507 -8.42 -10.49 34.64
CA ASP A 507 -7.05 -10.12 34.94
C ASP A 507 -6.41 -9.65 33.62
N VAL A 508 -6.49 -8.34 33.34
CA VAL A 508 -5.67 -7.70 32.32
C VAL A 508 -4.25 -8.08 32.68
N PHE A 509 -3.57 -8.84 31.81
CA PHE A 509 -2.28 -9.41 32.13
C PHE A 509 -1.39 -8.29 32.65
N ASN A 510 -1.03 -8.39 33.93
CA ASN A 510 -0.43 -7.28 34.63
C ASN A 510 0.96 -7.09 34.04
N SER A 511 1.12 -6.05 33.22
CA SER A 511 2.37 -5.64 32.56
C SER A 511 3.51 -5.29 33.55
N HIS A 512 3.33 -5.57 34.84
CA HIS A 512 4.23 -5.30 35.96
C HIS A 512 5.07 -6.47 36.48
N THR A 513 5.16 -7.61 35.79
CA THR A 513 6.08 -8.68 36.21
C THR A 513 7.48 -8.53 35.57
N GLY A 514 8.54 -8.62 36.39
CA GLY A 514 9.94 -8.64 35.94
C GLY A 514 10.68 -7.28 35.87
N GLY A 515 11.84 -7.27 35.20
CA GLY A 515 12.81 -6.16 35.15
C GLY A 515 12.32 -4.84 34.51
N TYR A 516 11.10 -4.82 33.95
CA TYR A 516 10.49 -3.64 33.34
C TYR A 516 9.94 -2.62 34.34
N LYS A 517 9.85 -2.95 35.64
CA LYS A 517 9.46 -2.01 36.71
C LYS A 517 10.39 -0.79 36.81
N LEU A 518 11.65 -0.92 36.38
CA LEU A 518 12.66 0.13 36.52
C LEU A 518 12.48 1.32 35.55
N ALA A 519 11.72 1.14 34.47
CA ALA A 519 11.53 2.17 33.43
C ALA A 519 10.27 3.06 33.63
N GLY A 520 9.44 2.75 34.62
CA GLY A 520 8.21 3.49 34.93
C GLY A 520 6.99 3.11 34.08
N THR A 521 5.88 3.83 34.31
CA THR A 521 4.59 3.64 33.63
C THR A 521 4.17 4.86 32.84
N LYS A 522 3.52 4.64 31.69
CA LYS A 522 2.85 5.71 30.94
C LYS A 522 1.55 5.18 30.32
N LEU A 523 0.45 5.87 30.59
CA LEU A 523 -0.85 5.55 29.98
C LEU A 523 -0.84 5.89 28.49
N ARG A 524 -1.60 5.13 27.71
CA ARG A 524 -1.83 5.38 26.29
C ARG A 524 -3.10 6.22 26.15
N GLU A 525 -3.00 7.28 25.37
CA GLU A 525 -4.08 8.26 25.18
C GLU A 525 -4.51 8.27 23.71
N PRO A 526 -5.63 7.61 23.37
CA PRO A 526 -6.23 7.70 22.03
C PRO A 526 -6.59 9.14 21.67
N ARG A 527 -6.45 9.54 20.40
CA ARG A 527 -6.80 10.91 19.94
C ARG A 527 -8.28 11.08 19.58
N VAL A 528 -9.16 10.24 20.14
CA VAL A 528 -10.56 10.12 19.71
C VAL A 528 -11.50 10.14 20.90
N ALA A 529 -12.61 10.88 20.79
CA ALA A 529 -13.62 10.98 21.84
C ALA A 529 -14.79 9.96 21.70
N ALA A 530 -15.22 9.56 20.48
CA ALA A 530 -16.14 8.43 20.23
C ALA A 530 -16.50 8.20 18.73
N ASP A 531 -16.79 6.93 18.38
CA ASP A 531 -17.61 6.36 17.26
C ASP A 531 -17.42 6.76 15.80
N GLN A 532 -16.51 7.67 15.47
CA GLN A 532 -16.15 7.93 14.08
C GLN A 532 -14.64 7.90 13.88
N VAL A 533 -14.24 7.34 12.74
CA VAL A 533 -12.85 7.39 12.27
C VAL A 533 -12.52 8.86 12.04
N ASN A 534 -11.61 9.40 12.84
CA ASN A 534 -11.15 10.78 12.67
C ASN A 534 -10.14 10.88 11.50
N ASP A 535 -9.66 12.09 11.21
CA ASP A 535 -8.69 12.32 10.14
C ASP A 535 -7.36 11.54 10.34
N SER A 536 -7.03 11.13 11.57
CA SER A 536 -5.87 10.26 11.85
C SER A 536 -6.15 8.77 11.63
N GLY A 537 -7.36 8.40 11.20
CA GLY A 537 -7.77 7.02 10.99
C GLY A 537 -8.08 6.27 12.29
N GLU A 538 -8.08 6.93 13.45
CA GLU A 538 -8.21 6.31 14.76
C GLU A 538 -9.68 6.13 15.18
N TYR A 539 -10.00 4.99 15.81
CA TYR A 539 -11.27 4.77 16.52
C TYR A 539 -11.15 3.72 17.64
N LEU A 540 -12.14 3.68 18.54
CA LEU A 540 -12.21 2.73 19.65
C LEU A 540 -13.06 1.52 19.26
N HIS A 541 -12.53 0.31 19.44
CA HIS A 541 -13.32 -0.92 19.32
C HIS A 541 -14.40 -0.98 20.41
N ILE A 542 -15.51 -1.65 20.13
CA ILE A 542 -16.63 -1.74 21.08
C ILE A 542 -16.27 -2.40 22.42
N SER A 543 -15.22 -3.24 22.43
CA SER A 543 -14.65 -3.82 23.65
C SER A 543 -14.06 -2.78 24.61
N VAL A 544 -13.70 -1.58 24.12
CA VAL A 544 -13.21 -0.47 24.96
C VAL A 544 -14.37 0.26 25.65
N LYS A 545 -15.48 0.46 24.94
CA LYS A 545 -16.64 1.25 25.42
C LYS A 545 -17.48 0.53 26.48
N ARG A 546 -17.56 -0.79 26.42
CA ARG A 546 -18.48 -1.60 27.24
C ARG A 546 -18.01 -1.87 28.67
N LEU A 547 -16.79 -1.47 29.05
CA LEU A 547 -16.20 -1.68 30.40
C LEU A 547 -15.85 -0.38 31.14
N SER A 548 -16.00 0.80 30.50
CA SER A 548 -15.76 2.09 31.16
C SER A 548 -16.98 2.61 31.94
N ASN A 549 -18.17 2.08 31.66
CA ASN A 549 -19.40 2.44 32.36
C ASN A 549 -19.74 1.34 33.37
N SER A 550 -19.67 1.69 34.65
CA SER A 550 -19.93 0.87 35.83
C SER A 550 -21.42 0.53 36.02
N ASP A 551 -22.11 0.11 34.95
CA ASP A 551 -23.52 -0.28 35.00
C ASP A 551 -23.63 -1.80 34.70
N PRO A 552 -23.97 -2.63 35.70
CA PRO A 552 -23.93 -4.09 35.58
C PRO A 552 -25.00 -4.70 34.66
N ASN A 553 -25.95 -3.91 34.13
CA ASN A 553 -27.04 -4.40 33.29
C ASN A 553 -27.20 -3.56 32.01
N ILE A 554 -26.34 -3.81 31.02
CA ILE A 554 -26.50 -3.21 29.68
C ILE A 554 -27.31 -4.15 28.79
N ILE A 555 -28.50 -3.70 28.38
CA ILE A 555 -29.39 -4.40 27.44
C ILE A 555 -29.10 -3.89 26.01
N LEU A 556 -28.87 -4.81 25.07
CA LEU A 556 -28.60 -4.47 23.65
C LEU A 556 -29.74 -4.90 22.72
N HIS A 557 -30.01 -4.11 21.69
CA HIS A 557 -30.94 -4.43 20.59
C HIS A 557 -30.19 -4.82 19.29
N GLY A 558 -30.73 -5.80 18.57
CA GLY A 558 -30.06 -6.61 17.52
C GLY A 558 -29.37 -5.89 16.35
N ASN A 559 -29.72 -4.65 16.00
CA ASN A 559 -29.09 -3.95 14.87
C ASN A 559 -27.64 -3.49 15.14
N THR A 560 -27.18 -3.56 16.39
CA THR A 560 -25.79 -3.22 16.78
C THR A 560 -24.84 -4.41 16.62
N LEU A 561 -25.36 -5.64 16.53
CA LEU A 561 -24.59 -6.88 16.34
C LEU A 561 -24.24 -7.15 14.88
N GLN A 562 -25.04 -6.66 13.92
CA GLN A 562 -24.69 -6.71 12.49
C GLN A 562 -23.43 -5.88 12.14
N ARG A 563 -23.03 -4.94 13.01
CA ARG A 563 -21.76 -4.21 12.90
C ARG A 563 -20.59 -4.89 13.62
N MET A 564 -20.85 -6.01 14.32
CA MET A 564 -19.84 -6.85 14.97
C MET A 564 -19.62 -8.08 14.09
N ALA A 565 -18.65 -7.98 13.18
CA ALA A 565 -18.26 -9.00 12.19
C ALA A 565 -17.62 -10.27 12.80
N VAL A 566 -18.22 -10.81 13.86
CA VAL A 566 -17.79 -12.06 14.49
C VAL A 566 -18.96 -13.02 14.59
N GLN A 567 -20.17 -12.57 14.94
CA GLN A 567 -21.34 -13.46 15.05
C GLN A 567 -21.89 -13.83 13.67
N GLU A 568 -22.14 -12.89 12.75
CA GLU A 568 -22.55 -13.22 11.37
C GLU A 568 -21.47 -13.98 10.57
N TRP A 569 -20.19 -13.83 10.92
CA TRP A 569 -19.07 -14.56 10.30
C TRP A 569 -18.98 -16.01 10.83
N VAL A 570 -19.20 -16.21 12.13
CA VAL A 570 -19.29 -17.54 12.77
C VAL A 570 -20.59 -18.26 12.37
N ASP A 571 -21.71 -17.55 12.30
CA ASP A 571 -23.00 -18.09 11.87
C ASP A 571 -23.02 -18.38 10.37
N GLY A 572 -22.36 -17.55 9.55
CA GLY A 572 -22.12 -17.81 8.12
C GLY A 572 -21.33 -19.10 7.88
N MET A 573 -20.39 -19.47 8.75
CA MET A 573 -19.68 -20.75 8.69
C MET A 573 -20.59 -21.95 8.99
N SER A 574 -21.51 -21.81 9.95
CA SER A 574 -22.49 -22.87 10.27
C SER A 574 -23.45 -23.16 9.11
N SER A 575 -23.72 -22.17 8.25
CA SER A 575 -24.59 -22.29 7.08
C SER A 575 -23.96 -23.05 5.90
N THR A 576 -22.64 -23.27 5.91
CA THR A 576 -21.92 -24.01 4.85
C THR A 576 -21.94 -25.53 5.02
N GLY A 577 -22.67 -26.05 6.01
CA GLY A 577 -23.04 -27.47 6.08
C GLY A 577 -21.95 -28.45 6.54
N PHE A 578 -20.80 -27.99 7.04
CA PHE A 578 -19.69 -28.88 7.43
C PHE A 578 -19.63 -29.25 8.93
N TYR A 579 -20.52 -28.72 9.77
CA TYR A 579 -20.66 -29.12 11.18
C TYR A 579 -22.05 -29.72 11.43
N LYS A 580 -22.26 -30.91 10.88
CA LYS A 580 -23.11 -31.91 11.53
C LYS A 580 -22.19 -33.12 11.78
N ASP A 581 -22.05 -33.47 13.05
CA ASP A 581 -21.36 -34.66 13.58
C ASP A 581 -19.85 -34.52 13.83
N GLY A 582 -19.49 -34.50 15.12
CA GLY A 582 -18.12 -34.53 15.65
C GLY A 582 -18.01 -34.01 17.07
#